data_AF-A0A1Y4HKT3-F1
#
_entry.id   AF-A0A1Y4HKT3-F1
#
_cell.length_a   1.000
_cell.length_b   1.000
_cell.length_c   1.000
_cell.angle_alpha   90.00
_cell.angle_beta   90.00
_cell.angle_gamma   90.00
#
_symmetry.space_group_name_H-M   'P 1'
#
loop_
_entity.id
_entity.type
_entity.pdbx_description
1 polymer ?
#
loop_
_entity_poly.entity_id
_entity_poly.type
_entity_poly.pdbx_seq_one_letter_code
_entity_poly.pdbx_strand_id
1 'polypeptide(L)'
;MKKKEQGHSTVSLFDMQFVTATISTTLVLLLLGMVLFFVLTAHNLSVYVRENISFSLVLDDGVTDREVLRLQRALQQEPFVKEVEYISKERALQDYVAATGTDPQEFVGYNPLGASLEIRLHSAYANSDSIAWIEERIGQDKQVKEVLYQQELIDAVNKNIGRISLILLGLAALLLLISFALISNTIRLTIYSKRFLIHTMKLVGASWSFIRRPFLRRNFWVGVMSAVIADGMLWGAAGWLVTYEPGLVQVVTSEVMALVSAAVLVAGVLITCLCALLSINKYLRMKEGALYLV
;
A
#
# COMPACT_ATOMS: atom_id res chain seq x y z
N MET A 1 -22.96 -54.76 -8.76
CA MET A 1 -22.02 -54.35 -7.68
C MET A 1 -20.80 -53.68 -8.31
N LYS A 2 -20.36 -52.56 -7.72
CA LYS A 2 -19.12 -51.77 -7.91
C LYS A 2 -17.97 -52.48 -8.65
N LYS A 3 -17.21 -51.82 -9.53
CA LYS A 3 -16.18 -50.84 -9.11
C LYS A 3 -15.83 -49.88 -10.26
N LYS A 4 -16.05 -48.59 -10.03
CA LYS A 4 -15.60 -47.46 -10.85
C LYS A 4 -14.12 -47.26 -10.50
N GLU A 5 -13.21 -47.60 -11.40
CA GLU A 5 -11.80 -47.27 -11.23
C GLU A 5 -11.64 -45.75 -11.26
N GLN A 6 -11.25 -45.19 -10.12
CA GLN A 6 -10.85 -43.80 -9.99
C GLN A 6 -9.54 -43.63 -10.74
N GLY A 7 -9.60 -43.02 -11.92
CA GLY A 7 -8.43 -42.51 -12.61
C GLY A 7 -7.79 -41.42 -11.75
N HIS A 8 -6.75 -41.78 -11.00
CA HIS A 8 -5.83 -40.82 -10.41
C HIS A 8 -5.20 -40.04 -11.57
N SER A 9 -5.58 -38.77 -11.73
CA SER A 9 -4.90 -37.87 -12.66
C SER A 9 -3.45 -37.73 -12.21
N THR A 10 -2.54 -38.46 -12.86
CA THR A 10 -1.11 -38.33 -12.65
C THR A 10 -0.69 -36.96 -13.17
N VAL A 11 -0.76 -35.95 -12.29
CA VAL A 11 -0.19 -34.63 -12.56
C VAL A 11 1.27 -34.87 -12.92
N SER A 12 1.61 -34.61 -14.18
CA SER A 12 2.99 -34.74 -14.66
C SER A 12 3.89 -33.91 -13.76
N LEU A 13 5.08 -34.41 -13.41
CA LEU A 13 6.08 -33.62 -12.64
C LEU A 13 6.34 -32.25 -13.30
N PHE A 14 6.14 -32.15 -14.62
CA PHE A 14 6.23 -30.93 -15.39
C PHE A 14 5.14 -29.90 -15.02
N ASP A 15 3.91 -30.35 -14.80
CA ASP A 15 2.79 -29.51 -14.39
C ASP A 15 2.96 -29.06 -12.95
N MET A 16 3.47 -29.95 -12.08
CA MET A 16 3.77 -29.61 -10.69
C MET A 16 4.78 -28.44 -10.59
N GLN A 17 5.85 -28.46 -11.40
CA GLN A 17 6.83 -27.38 -11.46
C GLN A 17 6.25 -26.06 -11.99
N PHE A 18 5.31 -26.12 -12.92
CA PHE A 18 4.62 -24.92 -13.42
C PHE A 18 3.74 -24.33 -12.33
N VAL A 19 2.99 -25.17 -11.62
CA VAL A 19 2.11 -24.75 -10.52
C VAL A 19 2.89 -24.13 -9.37
N THR A 20 3.97 -24.77 -8.90
CA THR A 20 4.79 -24.22 -7.80
C THR A 20 5.43 -22.89 -8.16
N ALA A 21 5.94 -22.74 -9.38
CA ALA A 21 6.48 -21.48 -9.88
C ALA A 21 5.40 -20.40 -9.98
N THR A 22 4.19 -20.76 -10.41
CA THR A 22 3.04 -19.83 -10.48
C THR A 22 2.65 -19.36 -9.09
N ILE A 23 2.45 -20.26 -8.13
CA ILE A 23 2.06 -19.90 -6.75
C ILE A 23 3.11 -18.98 -6.11
N SER A 24 4.39 -19.35 -6.16
CA SER A 24 5.44 -18.53 -5.58
C SER A 24 5.53 -17.14 -6.23
N THR A 25 5.41 -17.06 -7.56
CA THR A 25 5.43 -15.79 -8.28
C THR A 25 4.19 -14.96 -7.97
N THR A 26 3.01 -15.58 -7.82
CA THR A 26 1.78 -14.90 -7.38
C THR A 26 1.98 -14.24 -6.01
N LEU A 27 2.59 -14.92 -5.03
CA LEU A 27 2.85 -14.33 -3.71
C LEU A 27 3.78 -13.10 -3.81
N VAL A 28 4.84 -13.18 -4.62
CA VAL A 28 5.76 -12.04 -4.85
C VAL A 28 4.99 -10.87 -5.46
N LEU A 29 4.21 -11.12 -6.50
CA LEU A 29 3.47 -10.08 -7.22
C LEU A 29 2.33 -9.50 -6.39
N LEU A 30 1.67 -10.32 -5.58
CA LEU A 30 0.64 -9.87 -4.65
C LEU A 30 1.23 -8.88 -3.63
N LEU A 31 2.38 -9.20 -3.04
CA LEU A 31 3.02 -8.28 -2.10
C LEU A 31 3.55 -7.02 -2.78
N LEU A 32 4.15 -7.16 -3.97
CA LEU A 32 4.62 -6.01 -4.73
C LEU A 32 3.46 -5.10 -5.13
N GLY A 33 2.34 -5.68 -5.55
CA GLY A 33 1.10 -4.97 -5.83
C GLY A 33 0.48 -4.34 -4.59
N MET A 34 0.53 -5.01 -3.44
CA MET A 34 0.12 -4.46 -2.15
C MET A 34 1.00 -3.27 -1.75
N VAL A 35 2.32 -3.35 -1.90
CA VAL A 35 3.23 -2.22 -1.64
C VAL A 35 2.90 -1.04 -2.56
N LEU A 36 2.77 -1.27 -3.86
CA LEU A 36 2.42 -0.22 -4.82
C LEU A 36 1.05 0.41 -4.50
N PHE A 37 0.07 -0.44 -4.20
CA PHE A 37 -1.26 -0.01 -3.78
C PHE A 37 -1.18 0.85 -2.53
N PHE A 38 -0.51 0.39 -1.48
CA PHE A 38 -0.33 1.16 -0.25
C PHE A 38 0.41 2.47 -0.51
N VAL A 39 1.46 2.51 -1.33
CA VAL A 39 2.20 3.76 -1.59
C VAL A 39 1.36 4.76 -2.36
N LEU A 40 0.66 4.33 -3.41
CA LEU A 40 -0.19 5.20 -4.22
C LEU A 40 -1.42 5.66 -3.44
N THR A 41 -1.98 4.77 -2.63
CA THR A 41 -3.14 5.05 -1.78
C THR A 41 -2.75 5.85 -0.54
N ALA A 42 -1.53 5.69 -0.02
CA ALA A 42 -1.03 6.41 1.15
C ALA A 42 -1.01 7.92 0.92
N HIS A 43 -0.80 8.38 -0.30
CA HIS A 43 -0.95 9.80 -0.62
C HIS A 43 -2.39 10.26 -0.39
N ASN A 44 -3.38 9.56 -0.95
CA ASN A 44 -4.80 9.91 -0.81
C ASN A 44 -5.30 9.72 0.62
N LEU A 45 -4.88 8.64 1.30
CA LEU A 45 -5.18 8.39 2.69
C LEU A 45 -4.54 9.44 3.60
N SER A 46 -3.30 9.82 3.32
CA SER A 46 -2.62 10.89 4.05
C SER A 46 -3.37 12.20 3.88
N VAL A 47 -3.76 12.57 2.66
CA VAL A 47 -4.59 13.76 2.38
C VAL A 47 -5.92 13.68 3.15
N TYR A 48 -6.64 12.56 3.07
CA TYR A 48 -7.92 12.37 3.74
C TYR A 48 -7.80 12.49 5.26
N VAL A 49 -6.87 11.75 5.88
CA VAL A 49 -6.65 11.79 7.33
C VAL A 49 -6.24 13.20 7.75
N ARG A 50 -5.33 13.82 7.01
CA ARG A 50 -4.77 15.13 7.30
C ARG A 50 -5.80 16.26 7.20
N GLU A 51 -6.74 16.18 6.27
CA GLU A 51 -7.83 17.17 6.12
C GLU A 51 -9.00 16.95 7.09
N ASN A 52 -9.05 15.79 7.76
CA ASN A 52 -10.02 15.52 8.82
C ASN A 52 -9.49 15.84 10.22
N ILE A 53 -8.20 16.12 10.37
CA ILE A 53 -7.64 16.59 11.64
C ILE A 53 -7.99 18.07 11.80
N SER A 54 -8.76 18.37 12.84
CA SER A 54 -9.13 19.74 13.20
C SER A 54 -8.18 20.31 14.24
N PHE A 55 -7.94 21.62 14.13
CA PHE A 55 -7.20 22.44 15.06
C PHE A 55 -8.20 23.19 15.91
N SER A 56 -8.17 22.98 17.22
CA SER A 56 -9.08 23.66 18.13
C SER A 56 -8.40 24.92 18.65
N LEU A 57 -8.90 26.06 18.19
CA LEU A 57 -8.47 27.37 18.67
C LEU A 57 -9.35 27.79 19.83
N VAL A 58 -8.86 27.69 21.06
CA VAL A 58 -9.62 28.09 22.25
C VAL A 58 -9.58 29.62 22.38
N LEU A 59 -10.76 30.22 22.44
CA LEU A 59 -10.92 31.66 22.55
C LEU A 59 -10.90 32.11 24.01
N ASP A 60 -10.49 33.36 24.22
CA ASP A 60 -10.57 33.97 25.54
C ASP A 60 -12.03 34.22 25.98
N ASP A 61 -12.29 34.15 27.29
CA ASP A 61 -13.66 34.22 27.83
C ASP A 61 -14.35 35.58 27.64
N GLY A 62 -13.58 36.63 27.32
CA GLY A 62 -14.05 37.99 27.09
C GLY A 62 -14.34 38.34 25.63
N VAL A 63 -14.13 37.42 24.68
CA VAL A 63 -14.32 37.69 23.24
C VAL A 63 -15.81 37.75 22.90
N THR A 64 -16.23 38.82 22.23
CA THR A 64 -17.63 39.00 21.81
C THR A 64 -17.93 38.25 20.51
N ASP A 65 -19.18 37.84 20.28
CA ASP A 65 -19.59 37.13 19.05
C ASP A 65 -19.19 37.87 17.76
N ARG A 66 -19.18 39.22 17.80
CA ARG A 66 -18.74 40.06 16.67
C ARG A 66 -17.25 39.91 16.39
N GLU A 67 -16.44 39.79 17.43
CA GLU A 67 -15.01 39.56 17.32
C GLU A 67 -14.73 38.14 16.84
N VAL A 68 -15.45 37.14 17.35
CA VAL A 68 -15.39 35.75 16.87
C VAL A 68 -15.69 35.67 15.37
N LEU A 69 -16.77 36.30 14.91
CA LEU A 69 -17.15 36.33 13.49
C LEU A 69 -16.10 37.04 12.63
N ARG A 70 -15.45 38.07 13.15
CA ARG A 70 -14.35 38.76 12.45
C ARG A 70 -13.13 37.85 12.33
N LEU A 71 -12.74 37.18 13.41
CA LEU A 71 -11.62 36.23 13.44
C LEU A 71 -11.89 35.03 12.52
N GLN A 72 -13.10 34.46 12.57
CA GLN A 72 -13.52 33.37 11.68
C GLN A 72 -13.37 33.76 10.20
N ARG A 73 -13.82 34.95 9.80
CA ARG A 73 -13.69 35.43 8.41
C ARG A 73 -12.23 35.69 8.02
N ALA A 74 -11.42 36.21 8.93
CA ALA A 74 -10.00 36.42 8.68
C ALA A 74 -9.29 35.08 8.44
N LEU A 75 -9.55 34.07 9.27
CA LEU A 75 -9.00 32.74 9.14
C LEU A 75 -9.49 32.03 7.86
N GLN A 76 -10.76 32.18 7.48
CA GLN A 76 -11.30 31.63 6.23
C GLN A 76 -10.64 32.20 4.97
N GLN A 77 -9.98 33.37 5.04
CA GLN A 77 -9.26 33.96 3.93
C GLN A 77 -7.81 33.50 3.84
N GLU A 78 -7.30 32.82 4.86
CA GLU A 78 -5.93 32.33 4.87
C GLU A 78 -5.79 31.08 3.97
N PRO A 79 -4.73 31.00 3.14
CA PRO A 79 -4.58 29.95 2.13
C PRO A 79 -4.36 28.55 2.72
N PHE A 80 -4.03 28.45 4.01
CA PHE A 80 -3.86 27.18 4.71
C PHE A 80 -5.18 26.62 5.26
N VAL A 81 -6.24 27.42 5.34
CA VAL A 81 -7.52 27.05 5.94
C VAL A 81 -8.49 26.53 4.89
N LYS A 82 -9.02 25.33 5.12
CA LYS A 82 -10.07 24.70 4.30
C LYS A 82 -11.46 25.04 4.82
N GLU A 83 -11.64 25.00 6.14
CA GLU A 83 -12.92 25.23 6.80
C GLU A 83 -12.68 25.78 8.21
N VAL A 84 -13.58 26.65 8.69
CA VAL A 84 -13.58 27.14 10.08
C VAL A 84 -14.99 27.03 10.62
N GLU A 85 -15.16 26.21 11.66
CA GLU A 85 -16.40 26.03 12.39
C GLU A 85 -16.30 26.70 13.76
N TYR A 86 -17.33 27.45 14.14
CA TYR A 86 -17.42 28.02 15.49
C TYR A 86 -18.20 27.08 16.41
N ILE A 87 -17.57 26.71 17.53
CA ILE A 87 -18.16 25.92 18.59
C ILE A 87 -18.35 26.84 19.81
N SER A 88 -19.62 27.17 20.08
CA SER A 88 -20.03 27.89 21.29
C SER A 88 -19.77 27.06 22.56
N LYS A 89 -19.68 27.71 23.73
CA LYS A 89 -19.50 27.06 25.04
C LYS A 89 -20.55 25.99 25.31
N GLU A 90 -21.80 26.25 24.92
CA GLU A 90 -22.94 25.35 25.11
C GLU A 90 -22.84 24.10 24.23
N ARG A 91 -22.43 24.28 22.97
CA ARG A 91 -22.20 23.18 22.03
C ARG A 91 -20.99 22.33 22.44
N ALA A 92 -19.90 22.96 22.87
CA ALA A 92 -18.72 22.26 23.41
C ALA A 92 -19.10 21.34 24.59
N LEU A 93 -19.98 21.81 25.47
CA LEU A 93 -20.51 21.02 26.57
C LEU A 93 -21.34 19.83 26.09
N GLN A 94 -22.25 20.04 25.14
CA GLN A 94 -23.07 18.97 24.58
C GLN A 94 -22.21 17.87 23.93
N ASP A 95 -21.22 18.26 23.13
CA ASP A 95 -20.32 17.34 22.46
C ASP A 95 -19.46 16.56 23.47
N TYR A 96 -18.97 17.22 24.52
CA TYR A 96 -18.23 16.58 25.61
C TYR A 96 -19.08 15.55 26.38
N VAL A 97 -20.32 15.91 26.73
CA VAL A 97 -21.24 15.01 27.43
C VAL A 97 -21.60 13.81 26.55
N ALA A 98 -21.81 14.02 25.25
CA ALA A 98 -22.08 12.96 24.30
C ALA A 98 -20.90 11.99 24.14
N ALA A 99 -19.67 12.50 24.14
CA ALA A 99 -18.46 11.69 23.99
C ALA A 99 -18.06 10.95 25.29
N THR A 100 -18.24 11.57 26.44
CA THR A 100 -17.69 11.10 27.73
C THR A 100 -18.76 10.54 28.67
N GLY A 101 -20.04 10.79 28.39
CA GLY A 101 -21.18 10.38 29.23
C GLY A 101 -21.26 11.08 30.59
N THR A 102 -20.46 12.13 30.82
CA THR A 102 -20.36 12.86 32.09
C THR A 102 -20.44 14.36 31.85
N ASP A 103 -21.19 15.06 32.71
CA ASP A 103 -21.29 16.52 32.67
C ASP A 103 -20.24 17.14 33.60
N PRO A 104 -19.24 17.87 33.07
CA PRO A 104 -18.22 18.51 33.89
C PRO A 104 -18.79 19.58 34.82
N GLN A 105 -19.97 20.14 34.53
CA GLN A 105 -20.63 21.10 35.40
C GLN A 105 -21.09 20.49 36.72
N GLU A 106 -21.39 19.19 36.76
CA GLU A 106 -21.78 18.49 37.98
C GLU A 106 -20.65 18.46 39.03
N PHE A 107 -19.39 18.58 38.58
CA PHE A 107 -18.22 18.56 39.45
C PHE A 107 -17.74 19.95 39.86
N VAL A 108 -17.83 20.92 38.94
CA VAL A 108 -17.20 22.25 39.11
C VAL A 108 -18.23 23.37 39.31
N GLY A 109 -19.53 23.10 39.09
CA GLY A 109 -20.63 24.03 39.31
C GLY A 109 -20.81 25.13 38.25
N TYR A 110 -19.96 25.14 37.20
CA TYR A 110 -20.05 26.02 36.04
C TYR A 110 -19.47 25.31 34.81
N ASN A 111 -19.72 25.83 33.59
CA ASN A 111 -19.13 25.30 32.36
C ASN A 111 -17.63 25.64 32.28
N PRO A 112 -16.70 24.67 32.44
CA PRO A 112 -15.28 24.95 32.33
C PRO A 112 -14.80 25.06 30.88
N LEU A 113 -15.65 24.73 29.90
CA LEU A 113 -15.28 24.71 28.48
C LEU A 113 -15.39 26.10 27.87
N GLY A 114 -14.31 26.51 27.19
CA GLY A 114 -14.26 27.73 26.41
C GLY A 114 -14.97 27.58 25.07
N ALA A 115 -15.26 28.71 24.41
CA ALA A 115 -15.66 28.67 23.01
C ALA A 115 -14.41 28.41 22.15
N SER A 116 -14.55 27.68 21.05
CA SER A 116 -13.44 27.39 20.15
C SER A 116 -13.79 27.59 18.68
N LEU A 117 -12.75 27.84 17.87
CA LEU A 117 -12.81 27.76 16.42
C LEU A 117 -12.10 26.48 15.99
N GLU A 118 -12.86 25.53 15.44
CA GLU A 118 -12.32 24.32 14.82
C GLU A 118 -11.89 24.65 13.39
N ILE A 119 -10.59 24.63 13.14
CA ILE A 119 -10.02 24.92 11.83
C ILE A 119 -9.59 23.61 11.19
N ARG A 120 -10.10 23.32 9.99
CA ARG A 120 -9.57 22.26 9.14
C ARG A 120 -8.58 22.86 8.16
N LEU A 121 -7.39 22.28 8.09
CA LEU A 121 -6.35 22.72 7.19
C LEU A 121 -6.45 22.02 5.84
N HIS A 122 -5.93 22.68 4.80
CA HIS A 122 -5.61 22.01 3.55
C HIS A 122 -4.48 20.99 3.77
N SER A 123 -4.54 19.85 3.07
CA SER A 123 -3.54 18.78 3.19
C SER A 123 -2.09 19.21 2.91
N ALA A 124 -1.88 20.26 2.12
CA ALA A 124 -0.57 20.84 1.88
C ALA A 124 0.08 21.42 3.15
N TYR A 125 -0.75 21.92 4.09
CA TYR A 125 -0.31 22.66 5.28
C TYR A 125 -0.43 21.87 6.59
N ALA A 126 -0.99 20.67 6.58
CA ALA A 126 -1.11 19.85 7.79
C ALA A 126 0.05 18.84 7.93
N ASN A 127 1.27 19.37 7.84
CA ASN A 127 2.52 18.68 8.20
C ASN A 127 3.11 19.34 9.46
N SER A 128 3.95 18.62 10.22
CA SER A 128 4.42 19.08 11.54
C SER A 128 5.09 20.47 11.49
N ASP A 129 5.90 20.75 10.45
CA ASP A 129 6.58 22.04 10.28
C ASP A 129 5.60 23.20 9.99
N SER A 130 4.63 22.95 9.11
CA SER A 130 3.60 23.94 8.75
C SER A 130 2.65 24.18 9.91
N ILE A 131 2.37 23.16 10.71
CA ILE A 131 1.55 23.27 11.91
C ILE A 131 2.25 24.14 12.97
N ALA A 132 3.54 23.89 13.23
CA ALA A 132 4.31 24.72 14.16
C ALA A 132 4.35 26.19 13.70
N TRP A 133 4.48 26.44 12.40
CA TRP A 133 4.40 27.79 11.84
C TRP A 133 3.01 28.42 11.97
N ILE A 134 1.94 27.65 11.76
CA ILE A 134 0.54 28.11 11.93
C ILE A 134 0.27 28.43 13.41
N GLU A 135 0.72 27.57 14.32
CA GLU A 135 0.62 27.77 15.77
C GLU A 135 1.30 29.08 16.18
N GLU A 136 2.54 29.31 15.75
CA GLU A 136 3.27 30.55 16.04
C GLU A 136 2.57 31.78 15.45
N ARG A 137 2.01 31.66 14.23
CA ARG A 137 1.32 32.77 13.56
C ARG A 137 -0.03 33.11 14.20
N ILE A 138 -0.81 32.10 14.58
CA ILE A 138 -2.14 32.28 15.15
C ILE A 138 -2.06 32.60 16.66
N GLY A 139 -1.10 32.02 17.38
CA GLY A 139 -0.87 32.29 18.80
C GLY A 139 -0.41 33.72 19.12
N GLN A 140 -0.09 34.53 18.11
CA GLN A 140 0.19 35.96 18.28
C GLN A 140 -1.07 36.82 18.41
N ASP A 141 -2.26 36.28 18.11
CA ASP A 141 -3.52 37.00 18.26
C ASP A 141 -3.97 36.99 19.73
N LYS A 142 -4.29 38.18 20.25
CA LYS A 142 -4.72 38.38 21.64
C LYS A 142 -6.07 37.75 21.97
N GLN A 143 -6.83 37.34 20.96
CA GLN A 143 -8.14 36.70 21.12
C GLN A 143 -8.03 35.18 21.30
N VAL A 144 -6.83 34.62 21.12
CA VAL A 144 -6.54 33.19 21.16
C VAL A 144 -5.86 32.88 22.49
N LYS A 145 -6.49 32.01 23.28
CA LYS A 145 -5.99 31.58 24.59
C LYS A 145 -4.99 30.43 24.44
N GLU A 146 -5.34 29.44 23.63
CA GLU A 146 -4.52 28.25 23.39
C GLU A 146 -4.88 27.62 22.05
N VAL A 147 -3.88 27.01 21.40
CA VAL A 147 -4.06 26.23 20.17
C VAL A 147 -3.86 24.76 20.53
N LEU A 148 -4.94 23.98 20.47
CA LEU A 148 -4.91 22.54 20.75
C LEU A 148 -4.92 21.76 19.44
N TYR A 149 -3.92 20.91 19.27
CA TYR A 149 -3.83 19.98 18.14
C TYR A 149 -3.21 18.65 18.57
N GLN A 150 -3.66 17.56 17.95
CA GLN A 150 -3.18 16.22 18.28
C GLN A 150 -1.90 15.90 17.50
N GLN A 151 -0.79 16.59 17.82
CA GLN A 151 0.52 16.42 17.17
C GLN A 151 0.94 14.95 17.13
N GLU A 152 0.75 14.26 18.25
CA GLU A 152 1.11 12.85 18.41
C GLU A 152 0.38 11.95 17.41
N LEU A 153 -0.89 12.23 17.07
CA LEU A 153 -1.62 11.44 16.08
C LEU A 153 -1.07 11.66 14.67
N ILE A 154 -0.77 12.90 14.29
CA ILE A 154 -0.26 13.24 12.96
C ILE A 154 1.11 12.60 12.74
N ASP A 155 2.00 12.75 13.72
CA ASP A 155 3.35 12.19 13.67
C ASP A 155 3.32 10.65 13.75
N ALA A 156 2.42 10.08 14.55
CA ALA A 156 2.24 8.63 14.62
C ALA A 156 1.76 8.06 13.28
N VAL A 157 0.78 8.69 12.62
CA VAL A 157 0.29 8.25 11.30
C VAL A 157 1.41 8.29 10.26
N ASN A 158 2.12 9.41 10.13
CA ASN A 158 3.21 9.55 9.15
C ASN A 158 4.33 8.54 9.39
N LYS A 159 4.76 8.38 10.65
CA LYS A 159 5.84 7.45 11.02
C LYS A 159 5.44 6.00 10.84
N ASN A 160 4.19 5.64 11.11
CA ASN A 160 3.68 4.28 10.96
C ASN A 160 3.53 3.89 9.49
N ILE A 161 3.01 4.79 8.63
CA ILE A 161 2.92 4.55 7.19
C ILE A 161 4.30 4.27 6.58
N GLY A 162 5.30 5.10 6.93
CA GLY A 162 6.67 4.92 6.44
C GLY A 162 7.29 3.59 6.90
N ARG A 163 7.12 3.23 8.18
CA ARG A 163 7.63 1.96 8.74
C ARG A 163 6.98 0.75 8.08
N ILE A 164 5.66 0.74 7.94
CA ILE A 164 4.92 -0.37 7.31
C ILE A 164 5.38 -0.55 5.86
N SER A 165 5.53 0.56 5.12
CA SER A 165 6.01 0.54 3.74
C SER A 165 7.41 -0.06 3.62
N LEU A 166 8.33 0.31 4.52
CA LEU A 166 9.68 -0.26 4.56
C LEU A 166 9.69 -1.77 4.86
N ILE A 167 8.86 -2.22 5.82
CA ILE A 167 8.74 -3.64 6.17
C ILE A 167 8.20 -4.44 4.99
N LEU A 168 7.15 -3.96 4.34
CA LEU A 168 6.55 -4.62 3.18
C LEU A 168 7.54 -4.68 2.00
N LEU A 169 8.33 -3.62 1.78
CA LEU A 169 9.37 -3.61 0.74
C LEU A 169 10.48 -4.62 1.03
N GLY A 170 10.90 -4.75 2.29
CA GLY A 170 11.85 -5.78 2.72
C GLY A 170 11.33 -7.20 2.50
N LEU A 171 10.05 -7.45 2.81
CA LEU A 171 9.40 -8.74 2.59
C LEU A 171 9.27 -9.07 1.09
N ALA A 172 8.94 -8.08 0.26
CA ALA A 172 8.88 -8.24 -1.19
C ALA A 172 10.26 -8.59 -1.77
N ALA A 173 11.33 -7.95 -1.30
CA ALA A 173 12.70 -8.27 -1.71
C ALA A 173 13.10 -9.72 -1.32
N LEU A 174 12.77 -10.15 -0.10
CA LEU A 174 13.02 -11.52 0.34
C LEU A 174 12.28 -12.54 -0.53
N LEU A 175 11.00 -12.31 -0.82
CA LEU A 175 10.21 -13.21 -1.65
C LEU A 175 10.67 -13.22 -3.10
N LEU A 176 11.16 -12.10 -3.64
CA LEU A 176 11.80 -12.06 -4.95
C LEU A 176 13.02 -12.98 -4.99
N LEU A 177 13.86 -12.98 -3.95
CA LEU A 177 15.00 -13.91 -3.84
C LEU A 177 14.54 -15.37 -3.78
N ILE A 178 13.48 -15.67 -3.03
CA ILE A 178 12.90 -17.02 -2.94
C ILE A 178 12.37 -17.46 -4.32
N SER A 179 11.62 -16.61 -5.01
CA SER A 179 11.11 -16.88 -6.35
C SER A 179 12.25 -17.06 -7.35
N PHE A 180 13.29 -16.22 -7.32
CA PHE A 180 14.49 -16.40 -8.13
C PHE A 180 15.17 -17.75 -7.87
N ALA A 181 15.29 -18.17 -6.62
CA ALA A 181 15.86 -19.47 -6.26
C ALA A 181 15.00 -20.63 -6.78
N LEU A 182 13.68 -20.55 -6.64
CA LEU A 182 12.73 -21.55 -7.13
C LEU A 182 12.74 -21.65 -8.66
N ILE A 183 12.71 -20.52 -9.36
CA ILE A 183 12.81 -20.46 -10.83
C ILE A 183 14.15 -21.03 -11.28
N SER A 184 15.25 -20.66 -10.61
CA SER A 184 16.59 -21.20 -10.90
C SER A 184 16.66 -22.71 -10.74
N ASN A 185 16.09 -23.23 -9.65
CA ASN A 185 16.04 -24.67 -9.40
C ASN A 185 15.16 -25.39 -10.44
N THR A 186 14.02 -24.80 -10.79
CA THR A 186 13.12 -25.33 -11.81
C THR A 186 13.79 -25.40 -13.17
N ILE A 187 14.54 -24.36 -13.54
CA ILE A 187 15.33 -24.32 -14.78
C ILE A 187 16.43 -25.39 -14.75
N ARG A 188 17.15 -25.55 -13.64
CA ARG A 188 18.15 -26.61 -13.47
C ARG A 188 17.55 -27.99 -13.73
N LEU A 189 16.44 -28.30 -13.05
CA LEU A 189 15.76 -29.59 -13.19
C LEU A 189 15.25 -29.81 -14.61
N THR A 190 14.73 -28.76 -15.26
CA THR A 190 14.23 -28.85 -16.64
C THR A 190 15.36 -29.03 -17.65
N ILE A 191 16.50 -28.36 -17.45
CA ILE A 191 17.70 -28.55 -18.28
C ILE A 191 18.24 -29.97 -18.10
N TYR A 192 18.30 -30.47 -16.86
CA TYR A 192 18.77 -31.82 -16.56
C TYR A 192 17.89 -32.90 -17.20
N SER A 193 16.57 -32.77 -17.11
CA SER A 193 15.63 -33.72 -17.72
C SER A 193 15.66 -33.69 -19.25
N LYS A 194 16.01 -32.55 -19.86
CA LYS A 194 16.14 -32.38 -21.32
C LYS A 194 17.59 -32.37 -21.82
N ARG A 195 18.55 -32.86 -21.02
CA ARG A 195 19.98 -32.78 -21.35
C ARG A 195 20.32 -33.38 -22.71
N PHE A 196 19.71 -34.51 -23.06
CA PHE A 196 19.93 -35.18 -24.35
C PHE A 196 19.42 -34.33 -25.52
N LEU A 197 18.21 -33.78 -25.40
CA LEU A 197 17.63 -32.91 -26.43
C LEU A 197 18.48 -31.65 -26.63
N ILE A 198 18.95 -31.04 -25.54
CA ILE A 198 19.83 -29.86 -25.59
C ILE A 198 21.17 -30.22 -26.23
N HIS A 199 21.72 -31.41 -25.93
CA HIS A 199 22.97 -31.89 -26.53
C HIS A 199 22.83 -32.11 -28.04
N THR A 200 21.76 -32.78 -28.50
CA THR A 200 21.48 -32.94 -29.93
C THR A 200 21.29 -31.59 -30.64
N MET A 201 20.58 -30.64 -30.01
CA MET A 201 20.44 -29.28 -30.55
C MET A 201 21.79 -28.58 -30.73
N LYS A 202 22.73 -28.74 -29.78
CA LYS A 202 24.08 -28.19 -29.89
C LYS A 202 24.88 -28.83 -31.03
N LEU A 203 24.78 -30.14 -31.23
CA LEU A 203 25.49 -30.87 -32.30
C LEU A 203 25.07 -30.42 -33.71
N VAL A 204 23.80 -30.03 -33.88
CA VAL A 204 23.27 -29.52 -35.15
C VAL A 204 23.56 -28.01 -35.33
N GLY A 205 24.28 -27.38 -34.39
CA GLY A 205 24.66 -25.96 -34.47
C GLY A 205 23.54 -24.99 -34.10
N ALA A 206 22.54 -25.42 -33.34
CA ALA A 206 21.45 -24.54 -32.92
C ALA A 206 21.97 -23.34 -32.10
N SER A 207 21.49 -22.14 -32.43
CA SER A 207 21.88 -20.93 -31.71
C SER A 207 21.41 -20.95 -30.24
N TRP A 208 22.15 -20.28 -29.35
CA TRP A 208 21.79 -20.15 -27.93
C TRP A 208 20.37 -19.58 -27.71
N SER A 209 19.91 -18.70 -28.61
CA SER A 209 18.55 -18.16 -28.58
C SER A 209 17.49 -19.23 -28.85
N PHE A 210 17.75 -20.13 -29.80
CA PHE A 210 16.83 -21.23 -30.14
C PHE A 210 16.60 -22.18 -28.95
N ILE A 211 17.66 -22.48 -28.19
CA ILE A 211 17.58 -23.32 -26.98
C ILE A 211 16.79 -22.62 -25.86
N ARG A 212 16.88 -21.28 -25.76
CA ARG A 212 16.25 -20.48 -24.70
C ARG A 212 14.77 -20.21 -24.90
N ARG A 213 14.33 -19.98 -26.14
CA ARG A 213 12.95 -19.63 -26.51
C ARG A 213 11.85 -20.44 -25.79
N PRO A 214 11.88 -21.79 -25.73
CA PRO A 214 10.83 -22.56 -25.08
C PRO A 214 10.74 -22.28 -23.57
N PHE A 215 11.86 -22.02 -22.91
CA PHE A 215 11.91 -21.73 -21.49
C PHE A 215 11.40 -20.31 -21.19
N LEU A 216 11.78 -19.32 -22.01
CA LEU A 216 11.24 -17.96 -21.88
C LEU A 216 9.73 -17.93 -22.09
N ARG A 217 9.23 -18.60 -23.14
CA ARG A 217 7.78 -18.64 -23.41
C ARG A 217 7.01 -19.25 -22.24
N ARG A 218 7.56 -20.28 -21.59
CA ARG A 218 6.94 -20.88 -20.39
C ARG A 218 6.90 -19.89 -19.23
N ASN A 219 8.01 -19.23 -18.91
CA ASN A 219 8.08 -18.28 -17.79
C ASN A 219 7.26 -17.01 -18.05
N PHE A 220 7.13 -16.58 -19.32
CA PHE A 220 6.20 -15.52 -19.71
C PHE A 220 4.77 -15.86 -19.29
N TRP A 221 4.29 -17.06 -19.60
CA TRP A 221 2.94 -17.50 -19.20
C TRP A 221 2.79 -17.66 -17.69
N VAL A 222 3.84 -18.11 -16.99
CA VAL A 222 3.85 -18.10 -15.51
C VAL A 222 3.66 -16.67 -15.00
N GLY A 223 4.42 -15.70 -15.51
CA GLY A 223 4.31 -14.30 -15.12
C GLY A 223 2.93 -13.71 -15.36
N VAL A 224 2.34 -13.95 -16.54
CA VAL A 224 0.98 -13.48 -16.88
C VAL A 224 -0.06 -14.11 -15.96
N MET A 225 -0.04 -15.43 -15.77
CA MET A 225 -1.03 -16.11 -14.92
C MET A 225 -0.88 -15.69 -13.46
N SER A 226 0.34 -15.57 -12.96
CA SER A 226 0.60 -15.11 -11.60
C SER A 226 0.13 -13.68 -11.38
N ALA A 227 0.34 -12.78 -12.34
CA ALA A 227 -0.13 -11.40 -12.27
C ALA A 227 -1.67 -11.33 -12.28
N VAL A 228 -2.34 -12.05 -13.18
CA VAL A 228 -3.81 -12.08 -13.23
C VAL A 228 -4.42 -12.59 -11.92
N ILE A 229 -3.83 -13.64 -11.34
CA ILE A 229 -4.29 -14.17 -10.03
C ILE A 229 -4.05 -13.14 -8.92
N ALA A 230 -2.86 -12.51 -8.89
CA ALA A 230 -2.53 -11.49 -7.90
C ALA A 230 -3.46 -10.27 -8.02
N ASP A 231 -3.73 -9.79 -9.23
CA ASP A 231 -4.66 -8.70 -9.50
C ASP A 231 -6.07 -9.07 -9.05
N GLY A 232 -6.56 -10.27 -9.39
CA GLY A 232 -7.87 -10.73 -8.91
C GLY A 232 -7.98 -10.71 -7.38
N MET A 233 -6.92 -11.10 -6.68
CA MET A 233 -6.86 -11.02 -5.21
C MET A 233 -6.83 -9.58 -4.71
N LEU A 234 -6.06 -8.68 -5.34
CA LEU A 234 -5.99 -7.27 -4.98
C LEU A 234 -7.33 -6.56 -5.14
N TRP A 235 -8.00 -6.76 -6.28
CA TRP A 235 -9.32 -6.21 -6.54
C TRP A 235 -10.37 -6.75 -5.56
N GLY A 236 -10.32 -8.05 -5.26
CA GLY A 236 -11.19 -8.67 -4.24
C GLY A 236 -10.98 -8.08 -2.85
N ALA A 237 -9.71 -7.90 -2.45
CA ALA A 237 -9.36 -7.29 -1.16
C ALA A 237 -9.79 -5.81 -1.09
N ALA A 238 -9.58 -5.05 -2.16
CA ALA A 238 -9.98 -3.64 -2.24
C ALA A 238 -11.50 -3.48 -2.18
N GLY A 239 -12.26 -4.30 -2.91
CA GLY A 239 -13.72 -4.29 -2.87
C GLY A 239 -14.29 -4.68 -1.50
N TRP A 240 -13.66 -5.66 -0.83
CA TRP A 240 -14.03 -6.03 0.54
C TRP A 240 -13.77 -4.90 1.53
N LEU A 241 -12.63 -4.20 1.40
CA LEU A 241 -12.26 -3.07 2.25
C LEU A 241 -13.24 -1.89 2.12
N VAL A 242 -13.66 -1.57 0.89
CA VAL A 242 -14.65 -0.52 0.61
C VAL A 242 -16.02 -0.85 1.20
N THR A 243 -16.38 -2.14 1.27
CA THR A 243 -17.65 -2.55 1.88
C THR A 243 -17.64 -2.39 3.41
N TYR A 244 -16.46 -2.56 4.03
CA TYR A 244 -16.30 -2.43 5.47
C TYR A 244 -16.27 -0.97 5.92
N GLU A 245 -15.55 -0.11 5.20
CA GLU A 245 -15.45 1.33 5.46
C GLU A 245 -15.78 2.14 4.19
N PRO A 246 -17.05 2.54 3.99
CA PRO A 246 -17.48 3.27 2.80
C PRO A 246 -16.74 4.60 2.59
N GLY A 247 -16.17 5.18 3.64
CA GLY A 247 -15.33 6.38 3.55
C GLY A 247 -14.05 6.19 2.74
N LEU A 248 -13.58 4.95 2.55
CA LEU A 248 -12.38 4.64 1.79
C LEU A 248 -12.56 4.70 0.27
N VAL A 249 -13.78 4.88 -0.24
CA VAL A 249 -14.03 5.02 -1.70
C VAL A 249 -13.28 6.23 -2.29
N GLN A 250 -13.10 7.29 -1.51
CA GLN A 250 -12.33 8.47 -1.95
C GLN A 250 -10.81 8.21 -2.00
N VAL A 251 -10.37 7.18 -1.29
CA VAL A 251 -8.96 6.82 -1.13
C VAL A 251 -8.57 5.73 -2.14
N VAL A 252 -9.45 4.75 -2.36
CA VAL A 252 -9.30 3.61 -3.28
C VAL A 252 -9.98 3.93 -4.61
N THR A 253 -9.31 4.70 -5.45
CA THR A 253 -9.85 5.08 -6.77
C THR A 253 -9.61 3.98 -7.81
N SER A 254 -10.52 3.88 -8.80
CA SER A 254 -10.37 2.94 -9.92
C SER A 254 -9.10 3.22 -10.75
N GLU A 255 -8.64 4.46 -10.79
CA GLU A 255 -7.41 4.86 -11.48
C GLU A 255 -6.17 4.27 -10.79
N VAL A 256 -6.08 4.37 -9.45
CA VAL A 256 -5.00 3.76 -8.68
C VAL A 256 -5.02 2.25 -8.87
N MET A 257 -6.20 1.62 -8.88
CA MET A 257 -6.29 0.18 -9.08
C MET A 257 -5.90 -0.28 -10.49
N ALA A 258 -6.30 0.47 -11.53
CA ALA A 258 -5.88 0.19 -12.89
C ALA A 258 -4.35 0.34 -13.05
N LEU A 259 -3.76 1.37 -12.44
CA LEU A 259 -2.31 1.60 -12.45
C LEU A 259 -1.55 0.49 -11.73
N VAL A 260 -2.01 0.08 -10.54
CA VAL A 260 -1.42 -1.04 -9.80
C VAL A 260 -1.49 -2.32 -10.61
N SER A 261 -2.63 -2.65 -11.22
CA SER A 261 -2.76 -3.86 -12.03
C SER A 261 -1.88 -3.84 -13.28
N ALA A 262 -1.79 -2.71 -13.97
CA ALA A 262 -0.86 -2.56 -15.08
C ALA A 262 0.60 -2.76 -14.63
N ALA A 263 0.98 -2.16 -13.50
CA ALA A 263 2.32 -2.30 -12.94
C ALA A 263 2.63 -3.74 -12.51
N VAL A 264 1.70 -4.43 -11.86
CA VAL A 264 1.83 -5.83 -11.43
C VAL A 264 1.98 -6.76 -12.64
N LEU A 265 1.19 -6.55 -13.69
CA LEU A 265 1.28 -7.35 -14.92
C LEU A 265 2.61 -7.16 -15.64
N VAL A 266 3.06 -5.91 -15.80
CA VAL A 266 4.36 -5.60 -16.42
C VAL A 266 5.49 -6.16 -15.56
N ALA A 267 5.46 -5.94 -14.24
CA ALA A 267 6.46 -6.46 -13.32
C ALA A 267 6.51 -8.00 -13.32
N GLY A 268 5.36 -8.66 -13.35
CA GLY A 268 5.25 -10.12 -13.40
C GLY A 268 5.94 -10.71 -14.63
N VAL A 269 5.68 -10.14 -15.81
CA VAL A 269 6.33 -10.57 -17.04
C VAL A 269 7.83 -10.28 -17.02
N LEU A 270 8.22 -9.07 -16.61
CA LEU A 270 9.63 -8.66 -16.58
C LEU A 270 10.45 -9.49 -15.60
N ILE A 271 9.99 -9.62 -14.35
CA ILE A 271 10.69 -10.36 -13.29
C ILE A 271 10.85 -11.83 -13.71
N THR A 272 9.78 -12.49 -14.15
CA THR A 272 9.86 -13.91 -14.54
C THR A 272 10.76 -14.14 -15.75
N CYS A 273 10.69 -13.27 -16.77
CA CYS A 273 11.56 -13.37 -17.95
C CYS A 273 13.02 -13.08 -17.61
N LEU A 274 13.31 -12.05 -16.79
CA LEU A 274 14.66 -11.70 -16.36
C LEU A 274 15.26 -12.80 -15.49
N CYS A 275 14.53 -13.30 -14.49
CA CYS A 275 14.93 -14.42 -13.67
C CYS A 275 15.27 -15.63 -14.55
N ALA A 276 14.39 -15.98 -15.49
CA ALA A 276 14.62 -17.10 -16.39
C ALA A 276 15.86 -16.89 -17.27
N LEU A 277 16.04 -15.70 -17.84
CA LEU A 277 17.20 -15.36 -18.67
C LEU A 277 18.51 -15.49 -17.90
N LEU A 278 18.59 -14.95 -16.69
CA LEU A 278 19.78 -15.00 -15.84
C LEU A 278 20.13 -16.45 -15.45
N SER A 279 19.13 -17.23 -15.03
CA SER A 279 19.33 -18.63 -14.66
C SER A 279 19.76 -19.46 -15.86
N ILE A 280 19.10 -19.33 -17.01
CA ILE A 280 19.46 -20.09 -18.21
C ILE A 280 20.86 -19.69 -18.72
N ASN A 281 21.20 -18.40 -18.71
CA ASN A 281 22.55 -17.92 -19.07
C ASN A 281 23.62 -18.58 -18.21
N LYS A 282 23.39 -18.64 -16.90
CA LYS A 282 24.30 -19.26 -15.95
C LYS A 282 24.51 -20.75 -16.26
N TYR A 283 23.45 -21.50 -16.55
CA TYR A 283 23.56 -22.94 -16.85
C TYR A 283 24.12 -23.25 -18.23
N LEU A 284 23.76 -22.47 -19.25
CA LEU A 284 24.23 -22.68 -20.62
C LEU A 284 25.71 -22.31 -20.81
N ARG A 285 26.26 -21.38 -20.01
CA ARG A 285 27.69 -21.03 -20.01
C ARG A 285 28.58 -22.02 -19.27
N MET A 286 28.05 -22.96 -18.49
CA MET A 286 28.87 -23.99 -17.85
C MET A 286 29.34 -25.00 -18.90
N LYS A 287 30.67 -25.20 -19.00
CA LYS A 287 31.30 -26.16 -19.93
C LYS A 287 30.81 -27.59 -19.66
N GLU A 288 30.76 -28.37 -20.74
CA GLU A 288 30.12 -29.69 -20.88
C GLU A 288 30.53 -30.76 -19.85
N GLY A 289 31.66 -30.58 -19.14
CA GLY A 289 32.11 -31.49 -18.07
C GLY A 289 31.43 -31.32 -16.70
N ALA A 290 30.76 -30.19 -16.42
CA ALA A 290 30.10 -29.96 -15.12
C ALA A 290 28.64 -30.44 -15.06
N LEU A 291 28.04 -30.82 -16.21
CA LEU A 291 26.66 -31.28 -16.28
C LEU A 291 26.49 -32.76 -15.84
N TYR A 292 27.60 -33.51 -15.78
CA TYR A 292 27.64 -34.93 -15.41
C TYR A 292 27.99 -35.19 -13.94
N LEU A 293 28.34 -34.14 -13.17
CA LEU A 293 28.80 -34.24 -11.77
C LEU A 293 27.82 -33.60 -10.76
N VAL A 294 26.61 -33.23 -11.18
CA VAL A 294 25.53 -32.70 -10.32
C VAL A 294 24.26 -33.50 -10.53
#